data_AF-A0A3Q0ELL1-F1
#
_entry.id   AF-A0A3Q0ELL1-F1
#
_cell.length_a   1.000
_cell.length_b   1.000
_cell.length_c   1.000
_cell.angle_alpha   90.00
_cell.angle_beta   90.00
_cell.angle_gamma   90.00
#
_symmetry.space_group_name_H-M   'P 1'
#
loop_
_entity.id
_entity.type
_entity.pdbx_description
1 polymer ?
#
loop_
_entity_poly.entity_id
_entity_poly.type
_entity_poly.pdbx_seq_one_letter_code
_entity_poly.pdbx_strand_id
1 'polypeptide(L)'
;MFVLLFASFETTSLALTYATKVLSDHPLVLKQLQEEHEAILKRREDTNSGITWKEYKSMTYTFQFINETVRLANIVPGIFRKAMREINFKGTCFICLS
;
A
#
# COMPACT_ATOMS: atom_id res chain seq x y z
N MET A 1 -4.01 23.06 0.61
CA MET A 1 -3.52 22.16 1.68
C MET A 1 -4.53 21.05 2.03
N PHE A 2 -5.83 21.35 2.11
CA PHE A 2 -6.88 20.36 2.46
C PHE A 2 -6.88 19.06 1.63
N VAL A 3 -6.82 19.15 0.30
CA VAL A 3 -6.89 17.97 -0.59
C VAL A 3 -5.77 16.96 -0.32
N LEU A 4 -4.54 17.42 -0.04
CA LEU A 4 -3.40 16.54 0.25
C LEU A 4 -3.60 15.79 1.57
N LEU A 5 -4.10 16.49 2.60
CA LEU A 5 -4.39 15.89 3.91
C LEU A 5 -5.52 14.87 3.82
N PHE A 6 -6.57 15.18 3.06
CA PHE A 6 -7.68 14.26 2.82
C PHE A 6 -7.20 13.01 2.07
N ALA A 7 -6.46 13.19 0.97
CA ALA A 7 -5.98 12.08 0.15
C ALA A 7 -5.05 11.13 0.93
N SER A 8 -4.16 11.66 1.77
CA SER A 8 -3.26 10.81 2.57
C SER A 8 -4.02 10.11 3.71
N PHE A 9 -4.95 10.80 4.36
CA PHE A 9 -5.72 10.23 5.47
C PHE A 9 -6.63 9.09 5.03
N GLU A 10 -7.48 9.30 4.02
CA GLU A 10 -8.44 8.30 3.54
C GLU A 10 -7.72 7.03 3.06
N THR A 11 -6.65 7.18 2.28
CA THR A 11 -5.93 6.03 1.74
C THR A 11 -5.12 5.28 2.79
N THR A 12 -4.37 5.98 3.65
CA THR A 12 -3.48 5.35 4.63
C THR A 12 -4.25 4.73 5.79
N SER A 13 -5.33 5.36 6.26
CA SER A 13 -6.15 4.83 7.36
C SER A 13 -6.81 3.50 6.98
N LEU A 14 -7.34 3.40 5.76
CA LEU A 14 -7.90 2.16 5.23
C LEU A 14 -6.83 1.08 5.07
N ALA A 15 -5.67 1.44 4.51
CA ALA A 15 -4.55 0.50 4.36
C ALA A 15 -4.09 -0.08 5.71
N LEU A 16 -3.94 0.76 6.74
CA LEU A 16 -3.55 0.32 8.09
C LEU A 16 -4.62 -0.54 8.76
N THR A 17 -5.90 -0.21 8.56
CA THR A 17 -7.02 -0.99 9.10
C THR A 17 -7.03 -2.39 8.50
N TYR A 18 -6.89 -2.50 7.17
CA TYR A 18 -6.80 -3.78 6.49
C TYR A 18 -5.54 -4.55 6.88
N ALA A 19 -4.39 -3.88 6.96
CA ALA A 19 -3.14 -4.50 7.40
C ALA A 19 -3.29 -5.13 8.79
N THR A 20 -3.87 -4.39 9.74
CA THR A 20 -4.11 -4.89 11.10
C THR A 20 -5.05 -6.09 11.12
N LYS A 21 -6.12 -6.05 10.32
CA LYS A 21 -7.03 -7.19 10.16
C LYS A 21 -6.29 -8.42 9.61
N VAL A 22 -5.55 -8.27 8.51
CA VAL A 22 -4.79 -9.37 7.89
C VAL A 22 -3.78 -9.96 8.86
N LEU A 23 -3.07 -9.12 9.63
CA LEU A 23 -2.11 -9.62 10.62
C LEU A 23 -2.80 -10.37 11.78
N SER A 24 -3.99 -9.93 12.19
CA SER A 24 -4.79 -10.62 13.20
C SER A 24 -5.24 -12.00 12.71
N ASP A 25 -5.63 -12.11 11.43
CA ASP A 25 -6.13 -13.36 10.85
C ASP A 25 -5.00 -14.33 10.45
N HIS A 26 -3.77 -13.81 10.24
CA HIS A 26 -2.62 -14.57 9.74
C HIS A 26 -1.37 -14.43 10.66
N PRO A 27 -1.33 -15.13 11.81
CA PRO A 27 -0.25 -15.00 12.79
C PRO A 27 1.13 -15.40 12.26
N LEU A 28 1.20 -16.29 11.26
CA LEU A 28 2.46 -16.66 10.60
C LEU A 28 3.09 -15.49 9.84
N VAL A 29 2.26 -14.65 9.21
CA VAL A 29 2.72 -13.44 8.50
C VAL A 29 3.28 -12.44 9.50
N LEU A 30 2.58 -12.25 10.63
CA LEU A 30 3.06 -11.40 11.72
C LEU A 30 4.42 -11.86 12.24
N LYS A 31 4.58 -13.17 12.46
CA LYS A 31 5.85 -13.74 12.91
C LYS A 31 6.99 -13.47 11.91
N GLN A 32 6.74 -13.66 10.60
CA GLN A 32 7.75 -13.38 9.57
C GLN A 32 8.12 -11.89 9.50
N LEU A 33 7.15 -10.98 9.65
CA LEU A 33 7.44 -9.55 9.77
C LEU A 33 8.31 -9.25 10.99
N GLN A 34 7.98 -9.82 12.16
CA GLN A 34 8.77 -9.64 13.38
C GLN A 34 10.21 -10.14 13.19
N GLU A 35 10.39 -11.32 12.60
CA GLU A 35 11.73 -11.86 12.29
C GLU A 35 12.54 -10.92 11.37
N GLU A 36 11.92 -10.37 10.31
CA GLU A 36 12.57 -9.38 9.44
C GLU A 36 13.00 -8.13 10.21
N HIS A 37 12.10 -7.54 11.01
CA HIS A 37 12.36 -6.31 11.75
C HIS A 37 13.38 -6.52 12.87
N GLU A 38 13.31 -7.64 13.60
CA GLU A 38 14.31 -8.00 14.61
C GLU A 38 15.70 -8.22 13.99
N ALA A 39 15.78 -8.85 12.82
CA ALA A 39 17.05 -9.04 12.13
C ALA A 39 17.66 -7.70 11.68
N ILE A 40 16.84 -6.69 11.36
CA ILE A 40 17.31 -5.32 11.11
C ILE A 40 17.84 -4.70 12.40
N LEU A 41 17.07 -4.76 13.50
CA LEU A 41 17.48 -4.18 14.79
C LEU A 41 18.76 -4.82 15.35
N LYS A 42 18.92 -6.14 15.25
CA LYS A 42 20.11 -6.87 15.71
C LYS A 42 21.39 -6.50 14.94
N ARG A 43 21.27 -5.99 13.72
CA ARG A 43 22.41 -5.54 12.90
C ARG A 43 22.84 -4.10 13.21
N ARG A 44 22.10 -3.38 14.06
CA ARG A 44 22.44 -2.01 14.44
C ARG A 44 23.52 -2.01 15.50
N GLU A 45 24.48 -1.09 15.34
CA GLU A 45 25.46 -0.79 16.38
C GLU A 45 24.85 0.04 17.51
N ASP A 46 23.95 0.97 17.18
CA ASP A 46 23.18 1.77 18.15
C ASP A 46 21.68 1.42 18.08
N THR A 47 21.19 0.79 19.14
CA THR A 47 19.78 0.39 19.28
C THR A 47 18.83 1.59 19.36
N ASN A 48 19.31 2.78 19.75
CA ASN A 48 18.50 3.99 19.85
C ASN A 48 18.48 4.81 18.56
N SER A 49 19.23 4.40 17.55
CA SER A 49 19.23 5.07 16.25
C SER A 49 17.89 4.89 15.52
N GLY A 50 17.45 5.94 14.82
CA GLY A 50 16.25 5.90 13.98
C GLY A 50 16.41 4.97 12.77
N ILE A 51 15.30 4.62 12.12
CA ILE A 51 15.34 3.83 10.88
C ILE A 51 16.10 4.60 9.80
N THR A 52 17.13 3.97 9.24
CA THR A 52 17.90 4.53 8.13
C THR A 52 17.26 4.16 6.78
N TRP A 53 17.55 4.96 5.75
CA TRP A 53 17.06 4.68 4.38
C TRP A 53 17.54 3.33 3.83
N LYS A 54 18.74 2.90 4.23
CA LYS A 54 19.30 1.60 3.83
C LYS A 54 18.48 0.45 4.42
N GLU A 55 18.09 0.57 5.68
CA GLU A 55 17.28 -0.43 6.37
C GLU A 55 15.86 -0.48 5.82
N TYR A 56 15.23 0.69 5.63
CA TYR A 56 13.91 0.78 5.02
C TYR A 56 13.85 0.07 3.67
N LYS A 57 14.85 0.29 2.80
CA LYS A 57 14.94 -0.41 1.51
C LYS A 57 15.21 -1.92 1.64
N SER A 58 15.71 -2.39 2.78
CA SER A 58 15.99 -3.82 3.00
C SER A 58 14.79 -4.63 3.49
N MET A 59 13.68 -3.96 3.88
CA MET A 59 12.44 -4.57 4.39
C MET A 59 11.60 -5.24 3.29
N THR A 60 12.17 -6.29 2.69
CA THR A 60 11.62 -6.94 1.48
C THR A 60 10.26 -7.58 1.75
N TYR A 61 10.13 -8.30 2.87
CA TYR A 61 8.90 -8.97 3.26
C TYR A 61 7.81 -7.95 3.64
N THR A 62 8.18 -6.87 4.32
CA THR A 62 7.27 -5.77 4.63
C THR A 62 6.65 -5.17 3.37
N PHE A 63 7.44 -4.93 2.31
CA PHE A 63 6.89 -4.46 1.03
C PHE A 63 5.96 -5.47 0.36
N GLN A 64 6.29 -6.76 0.42
CA GLN A 64 5.41 -7.82 -0.10
C GLN A 64 4.06 -7.83 0.64
N PHE A 65 4.09 -7.74 1.97
CA PHE A 65 2.90 -7.64 2.80
C PHE A 65 2.04 -6.41 2.48
N ILE A 66 2.67 -5.23 2.34
CA ILE A 66 1.96 -3.99 1.97
C ILE A 66 1.28 -4.16 0.61
N ASN A 67 1.99 -4.68 -0.39
CA ASN A 67 1.44 -4.90 -1.72
C ASN A 67 0.25 -5.85 -1.69
N GLU A 68 0.35 -6.96 -0.95
CA GLU A 68 -0.74 -7.93 -0.83
C GLU A 68 -1.94 -7.34 -0.08
N THR A 69 -1.70 -6.56 0.97
CA THR A 69 -2.74 -5.85 1.70
C THR A 69 -3.50 -4.89 0.78
N VAL A 70 -2.80 -4.08 -0.01
CA VAL A 70 -3.45 -3.14 -0.94
C VAL A 70 -4.18 -3.87 -2.07
N ARG A 71 -3.63 -5.01 -2.55
CA ARG A 71 -4.28 -5.87 -3.56
C ARG A 71 -5.62 -6.42 -3.05
N LEU A 72 -5.68 -6.85 -1.80
CA LEU A 72 -6.89 -7.41 -1.18
C LEU A 72 -7.89 -6.32 -0.74
N ALA A 73 -7.39 -5.21 -0.20
CA ALA A 73 -8.22 -4.12 0.32
C ALA A 73 -8.98 -3.36 -0.78
N ASN A 74 -8.43 -3.32 -2.01
CA ASN A 74 -9.03 -2.63 -3.16
C ASN A 74 -9.52 -1.21 -2.81
N ILE A 75 -8.66 -0.42 -2.15
CA ILE A 75 -8.99 0.87 -1.52
C ILE A 75 -9.61 1.86 -2.52
N VAL A 76 -9.17 1.82 -3.79
CA VAL A 76 -9.74 2.62 -4.88
C VAL A 76 -10.29 1.66 -5.94
N PRO A 77 -11.59 1.31 -5.87
CA PRO A 77 -12.16 0.25 -6.70
C PRO A 77 -12.30 0.64 -8.18
N GLY A 78 -12.21 1.93 -8.51
CA GLY A 78 -12.34 2.40 -9.88
C GLY A 78 -11.78 3.80 -10.06
N ILE A 79 -11.21 4.04 -11.23
CA ILE A 79 -10.68 5.34 -11.64
C ILE A 79 -11.42 5.76 -12.91
N PHE A 80 -12.33 6.71 -12.77
CA PHE A 80 -13.15 7.19 -13.87
C PHE A 80 -12.42 8.25 -14.71
N ARG A 81 -12.73 8.26 -16.01
CA ARG A 81 -12.24 9.25 -16.99
C ARG A 81 -13.40 9.65 -17.89
N LYS A 82 -13.47 10.92 -18.26
CA LYS A 82 -14.41 11.42 -19.28
C LYS A 82 -13.75 11.26 -20.66
N ALA A 83 -14.47 10.66 -21.61
CA ALA A 83 -14.04 10.66 -23.01
C ALA A 83 -14.21 12.07 -23.58
N MET A 84 -13.10 12.65 -24.09
CA MET A 84 -13.10 14.01 -24.68
C MET A 84 -13.38 14.00 -26.20
N ARG A 85 -13.40 12.81 -26.79
CA ARG A 85 -13.71 12.53 -28.19
C ARG A 85 -14.21 11.09 -28.28
N GLU A 86 -14.83 10.74 -29.40
CA GLU A 86 -15.21 9.36 -29.66
C GLU A 86 -13.98 8.45 -29.70
N ILE A 87 -14.02 7.36 -28.93
CA ILE A 87 -12.93 6.39 -28.85
C ILE A 87 -13.48 5.03 -29.26
N ASN A 88 -13.00 4.48 -30.37
CA ASN A 88 -13.29 3.11 -30.78
C ASN A 88 -12.27 2.17 -30.15
N PHE A 89 -12.72 1.26 -29.28
CA PHE A 89 -11.87 0.26 -28.64
C PHE A 89 -12.52 -1.12 -28.73
N LYS A 90 -11.82 -2.07 -29.35
CA LYS A 90 -12.26 -3.47 -29.54
C LYS A 90 -13.71 -3.59 -30.07
N GLY A 91 -14.06 -2.76 -31.05
CA GLY A 91 -15.40 -2.75 -31.67
C GLY A 91 -16.50 -2.05 -30.84
N THR A 92 -16.17 -1.50 -29.67
CA THR A 92 -17.08 -0.66 -28.88
C THR A 92 -16.72 0.81 -29.07
N CYS A 93 -17.71 1.65 -29.41
CA CYS A 93 -17.53 3.11 -29.48
C CYS A 93 -17.90 3.76 -28.14
N PHE A 94 -16.92 4.40 -27.51
CA PHE A 94 -17.13 5.25 -26.33
C PHE A 94 -17.41 6.68 -26.80
N ILE A 95 -18.67 7.10 -26.63
CA ILE A 95 -19.15 8.42 -27.05
C ILE A 95 -18.71 9.54 -26.11
N CYS A 96 -18.38 10.68 -26.70
CA CYS A 96 -18.17 11.92 -25.95
C CYS A 96 -19.54 12.53 -25.63
N LEU A 97 -20.02 12.31 -24.40
CA LEU A 97 -21.21 13.01 -23.89
C LEU A 97 -20.82 14.47 -23.60
N SER A 98 -21.28 15.38 -24.47
CA SER A 98 -21.11 16.83 -24.36
C SER A 98 -21.81 17.36 -23.11
#